data_AF-A0AAW5S9D8-F1
#
_entry.id   AF-A0AAW5S9D8-F1
#
_cell.length_a   1.000
_cell.length_b   1.000
_cell.length_c   1.000
_cell.angle_alpha   90.00
_cell.angle_beta   90.00
_cell.angle_gamma   90.00
#
_symmetry.space_group_name_H-M   'P 1'
#
loop_
_entity.id
_entity.type
_entity.pdbx_description
1 polymer ?
#
loop_
_entity_poly.entity_id
_entity_poly.type
_entity_poly.pdbx_seq_one_letter_code
_entity_poly.pdbx_strand_id
1 'polypeptide(L)' 'MLAFTVRGNALAAQRIKLGEAPRTRLQTLLGIPVRDTIAALAQGLCCKPREVAQILRDRGDNELLELVEQDLRSAGL' A
#
# COMPACT_ATOMS: atom_id res chain seq x y z
N MET A 1 2.62 7.68 11.92
CA MET A 1 1.56 7.85 10.92
C MET A 1 0.33 7.07 11.37
N LEU A 2 -0.88 7.54 11.10
CA LEU A 2 -2.12 6.77 11.35
C LEU A 2 -2.68 6.27 10.02
N ALA A 3 -3.08 5.01 9.98
CA ALA A 3 -3.80 4.39 8.89
C ALA A 3 -5.28 4.29 9.26
N PHE A 4 -6.16 4.75 8.37
CA PHE A 4 -7.60 4.60 8.55
C PHE A 4 -8.12 3.66 7.46
N THR A 5 -8.72 2.55 7.87
CA THR A 5 -9.42 1.62 6.98
C THR A 5 -10.91 1.73 7.19
N VAL A 6 -11.66 1.86 6.10
CA VAL A 6 -13.13 1.86 6.12
C VAL A 6 -13.61 0.53 5.56
N ARG A 7 -14.43 -0.20 6.33
CA ARG A 7 -15.09 -1.44 5.91
C ARG A 7 -16.56 -1.37 6.25
N GLY A 8 -17.42 -1.20 5.24
CA GLY A 8 -18.84 -1.00 5.46
C GLY A 8 -19.09 0.25 6.30
N ASN A 9 -19.69 0.10 7.48
CA ASN A 9 -19.92 1.19 8.43
C ASN A 9 -18.81 1.33 9.51
N ALA A 10 -17.76 0.53 9.45
CA ALA A 10 -16.70 0.50 10.45
C ALA A 10 -15.47 1.27 9.96
N LEU A 11 -14.94 2.14 10.82
CA LEU A 11 -13.66 2.84 10.63
C LEU A 11 -12.65 2.29 11.63
N ALA A 12 -11.60 1.65 11.14
CA ALA A 12 -10.50 1.15 11.93
C ALA A 12 -9.32 2.12 11.81
N ALA A 13 -8.83 2.64 12.93
CA ALA A 13 -7.63 3.45 13.00
C ALA A 13 -6.49 2.61 13.57
N GLN A 14 -5.41 2.46 12.81
CA GLN A 14 -4.21 1.74 13.24
C GLN A 14 -3.01 2.67 13.22
N ARG A 15 -2.19 2.61 14.27
CA ARG A 15 -0.94 3.37 14.35
C ARG A 15 0.17 2.60 13.66
N ILE A 16 0.68 3.16 12.56
CA ILE A 16 1.90 2.68 11.92
C ILE A 16 3.08 3.14 12.79
N LYS A 17 3.87 2.17 13.27
CA LYS A 17 5.06 2.46 14.06
C LYS A 17 6.16 3.01 13.15
N LEU A 18 6.98 3.91 13.68
CA LEU A 18 8.16 4.37 12.98
C LEU A 18 9.15 3.20 12.87
N GLY A 19 9.69 2.94 11.67
CA GLY A 19 10.60 1.82 11.40
C GLY A 19 9.91 0.46 11.19
N GLU A 20 8.59 0.43 11.04
CA GLU A 20 7.86 -0.78 10.69
C GLU A 20 8.20 -1.22 9.25
N ALA A 21 8.41 -2.53 9.04
CA ALA A 21 8.81 -3.05 7.74
C ALA A 21 7.79 -2.63 6.66
N PRO A 22 8.23 -2.24 5.45
CA PRO A 22 7.34 -1.68 4.41
C PRO A 22 6.12 -2.56 4.08
N ARG A 23 6.30 -3.89 4.02
CA ARG A 23 5.21 -4.85 3.80
C ARG A 23 4.20 -4.88 4.96
N THR A 24 4.67 -4.86 6.20
CA THR A 24 3.80 -4.83 7.38
C THR A 24 3.01 -3.53 7.42
N ARG A 25 3.65 -2.40 7.12
CA ARG A 25 2.99 -1.10 6.99
C ARG A 25 1.90 -1.12 5.91
N LEU A 26 2.17 -1.72 4.75
CA LEU A 26 1.19 -1.85 3.67
C LEU A 26 -0.01 -2.71 4.08
N GLN A 27 0.21 -3.83 4.77
CA GLN A 27 -0.87 -4.67 5.31
C GLN A 27 -1.74 -3.89 6.30
N THR A 28 -1.12 -3.08 7.16
CA THR A 28 -1.83 -2.20 8.11
C THR A 28 -2.63 -1.13 7.38
N LEU A 29 -2.10 -0.54 6.31
CA LEU A 29 -2.79 0.47 5.50
C LEU A 29 -4.01 -0.08 4.77
N LEU A 30 -3.91 -1.28 4.21
CA LEU A 30 -4.99 -1.90 3.45
C LEU A 30 -5.94 -2.74 4.33
N GLY A 31 -5.52 -3.04 5.56
CA GLY A 31 -6.21 -3.91 6.50
C GLY A 31 -6.35 -5.37 6.03
N ILE A 32 -5.69 -5.76 4.94
CA ILE A 32 -5.73 -7.10 4.35
C ILE A 32 -4.32 -7.69 4.27
N PRO A 33 -4.18 -9.02 4.35
CA PRO A 33 -2.91 -9.68 4.04
C PRO A 33 -2.57 -9.45 2.56
N VAL A 34 -1.42 -8.84 2.31
CA VAL A 34 -0.93 -8.50 0.97
C VAL A 34 -0.07 -9.64 0.46
N ARG A 35 -0.58 -10.36 -0.54
CA ARG A 35 0.17 -11.39 -1.29
C ARG A 35 0.82 -10.83 -2.55
N ASP A 36 0.10 -9.93 -3.22
CA ASP A 36 0.55 -9.15 -4.37
C ASP A 36 0.39 -7.66 -4.03
N THR A 37 1.51 -6.98 -3.92
CA THR A 37 1.60 -5.58 -3.51
C THR A 37 0.86 -4.66 -4.49
N ILE A 38 1.00 -4.90 -5.80
CA ILE A 38 0.39 -4.05 -6.82
C ILE A 38 -1.11 -4.28 -6.88
N ALA A 39 -1.56 -5.53 -6.87
CA ALA A 39 -2.99 -5.84 -6.92
C ALA A 39 -3.72 -5.29 -5.68
N ALA A 40 -3.12 -5.45 -4.50
CA ALA A 40 -3.70 -4.94 -3.26
C ALA A 40 -3.75 -3.41 -3.23
N LEU A 41 -2.71 -2.72 -3.72
CA LEU A 41 -2.70 -1.27 -3.86
C LEU A 41 -3.71 -0.79 -4.90
N ALA A 42 -3.81 -1.44 -6.06
CA ALA A 42 -4.77 -1.12 -7.10
C ALA A 42 -6.21 -1.20 -6.56
N GLN A 43 -6.51 -2.25 -5.78
CA GLN A 43 -7.80 -2.41 -5.14
C GLN A 43 -8.06 -1.34 -4.06
N GLY A 44 -7.08 -1.05 -3.19
CA GLY A 44 -7.20 -0.02 -2.15
C GLY A 44 -7.31 1.40 -2.68
N LEU A 45 -6.67 1.67 -3.82
CA LEU A 45 -6.70 2.96 -4.52
C LEU A 45 -7.85 3.08 -5.53
N CYS A 46 -8.60 1.99 -5.76
CA CYS A 46 -9.64 1.89 -6.77
C CYS A 46 -9.15 2.31 -8.18
N CYS A 47 -7.96 1.84 -8.56
CA CYS A 47 -7.31 2.17 -9.84
C CYS A 47 -6.80 0.92 -10.56
N LYS A 48 -6.30 1.07 -11.79
CA LYS A 48 -5.65 -0.04 -12.50
C LYS A 48 -4.25 -0.30 -11.92
N PRO A 49 -3.75 -1.55 -11.92
CA PRO A 49 -2.38 -1.88 -11.48
C PRO A 49 -1.28 -0.98 -12.05
N ARG A 50 -1.39 -0.64 -13.34
CA ARG A 50 -0.45 0.24 -14.05
C ARG A 50 -0.45 1.71 -13.57
N GLU A 51 -1.54 2.15 -12.93
CA GLU A 51 -1.74 3.52 -12.46
C GLU A 51 -1.27 3.70 -11.01
N VAL A 52 -1.05 2.61 -10.27
CA VAL A 52 -0.64 2.61 -8.86
C VAL A 52 0.63 3.45 -8.65
N ALA A 53 1.68 3.21 -9.44
CA ALA A 53 2.95 3.92 -9.29
C ALA A 53 2.81 5.43 -9.55
N GLN A 54 1.97 5.82 -10.52
CA GLN A 54 1.70 7.22 -10.81
C GLN A 54 0.93 7.88 -9.67
N ILE A 55 -0.13 7.24 -9.16
CA ILE A 55 -0.94 7.76 -8.05
C ILE A 55 -0.10 7.90 -6.76
N LEU A 56 0.78 6.94 -6.47
CA LEU A 56 1.68 7.03 -5.31
C LEU A 56 2.67 8.19 -5.44
N ARG A 57 3.20 8.41 -6.65
CA ARG A 57 4.07 9.56 -6.95
C ARG A 57 3.32 10.89 -6.78
N ASP A 58 2.11 10.98 -7.29
CA ASP A 58 1.27 12.19 -7.19
C ASP A 58 0.87 12.51 -5.74
N ARG A 59 0.77 11.49 -4.89
CA ARG A 59 0.53 11.63 -3.43
C ARG A 59 1.79 11.93 -2.62
N GLY A 60 2.97 11.80 -3.21
CA GLY A 60 4.25 11.92 -2.51
C GLY A 60 4.56 10.74 -1.58
N ASP A 61 3.91 9.59 -1.77
CA ASP A 61 4.10 8.37 -0.97
C ASP A 61 5.36 7.61 -1.44
N ASN A 62 6.52 8.24 -1.33
CA ASN A 62 7.80 7.75 -1.87
C ASN A 62 8.22 6.39 -1.27
N GLU A 63 7.98 6.16 0.02
CA GLU A 63 8.32 4.88 0.67
C GLU A 63 7.51 3.70 0.12
N LEU A 64 6.24 3.93 -0.23
CA LEU A 64 5.40 2.90 -0.86
C LEU A 64 5.75 2.71 -2.33
N LEU A 65 6.14 3.79 -3.02
CA LEU A 65 6.63 3.73 -4.38
C LEU A 65 7.92 2.89 -4.47
N GLU A 66 8.87 3.09 -3.56
CA GLU A 66 10.09 2.28 -3.48
C GLU A 66 9.78 0.80 -3.22
N LEU A 67 8.82 0.50 -2.36
CA LEU A 67 8.38 -0.87 -2.12
C LEU A 67 7.80 -1.52 -3.38
N VAL A 68 6.96 -0.80 -4.12
CA VAL A 68 6.38 -1.28 -5.39
C VAL A 68 7.48 -1.53 -6.43
N GLU A 69 8.45 -0.62 -6.54
CA GLU A 69 9.58 -0.78 -7.45
C GLU A 69 10.49 -1.96 -7.06
N GLN A 70 10.70 -2.19 -5.77
CA GLN A 70 11.46 -3.35 -5.28
C GLN A 70 10.74 -4.67 -5.57
N ASP A 71 9.42 -4.73 -5.37
CA ASP A 71 8.63 -5.93 -5.67
C ASP A 71 8.63 -6.22 -7.17
N LEU A 72 8.54 -5.20 -8.03
CA LEU A 72 8.65 -5.33 -9.49
C LEU A 72 10.02 -5.88 -9.92
N ARG A 73 11.11 -5.32 -9.38
CA ARG A 73 12.49 -5.82 -9.65
C ARG A 73 12.69 -7.26 -9.16
N SER A 74 12.06 -7.62 -8.04
CA SER A 74 12.15 -8.96 -7.45
C SER A 74 11.27 -9.98 -8.20
N ALA A 75 10.22 -9.53 -8.87
CA ALA A 75 9.32 -10.36 -9.67
C ALA A 75 9.87 -10.69 -11.08
N GLY A 76 11.00 -10.11 -11.48
CA GLY A 76 11.69 -10.48 -12.72
C GLY A 76 10.94 -10.10 -14.01
N LEU A 77 10.27 -8.95 -14.04
CA LEU A 77 9.75 -8.30 -15.25
C LEU A 77 10.65 -7.13 -15.68
#